data_AF-A0A9X8YQ48-F1
#
_entry.id   AF-A0A9X8YQ48-F1
#
_cell.length_a   1.000
_cell.length_b   1.000
_cell.length_c   1.000
_cell.angle_alpha   90.00
_cell.angle_beta   90.00
_cell.angle_gamma   90.00
#
_symmetry.space_group_name_H-M   'P 1'
#
loop_
_entity.id
_entity.type
_entity.pdbx_description
1 polymer ?
#
loop_
_entity_poly.entity_id
_entity_poly.type
_entity_poly.pdbx_seq_one_letter_code
_entity_poly.pdbx_strand_id
1 'polypeptide(L)'
;TLLGVTGSGKTFTIANVIADLNRPTMVLAPNKTLAAQLYGEMKAFFPENAVEYFVSYYDYYQPEAYVPSSDTFIEKDASVNEHIEQMRLSATKALLERRDVVVVASVSAIYGLGDPD
;
A
#
# COMPACT_ATOMS: atom_id res chain seq x y z
N THR A 1 20.04 -3.06 -6.93
CA THR A 1 19.43 -1.73 -7.12
C THR A 1 19.23 -1.46 -8.59
N LEU A 2 18.05 -0.97 -9.00
CA LEU A 2 17.76 -0.59 -10.39
C LEU A 2 17.94 0.91 -10.57
N LEU A 3 18.84 1.33 -11.46
CA LEU A 3 19.00 2.74 -11.87
C LEU A 3 18.38 2.92 -13.26
N GLY A 4 17.09 3.29 -13.28
CA GLY A 4 16.32 3.43 -14.52
C GLY A 4 15.85 4.86 -14.75
N VAL A 5 15.97 5.35 -15.99
CA VAL A 5 15.46 6.67 -16.39
C VAL A 5 13.92 6.68 -16.45
N THR A 6 13.32 7.86 -16.51
CA THR A 6 11.87 7.98 -16.75
C THR A 6 11.51 7.43 -18.13
N GLY A 7 10.37 6.73 -18.24
CA GLY A 7 9.92 6.12 -19.50
C GLY A 7 10.60 4.80 -19.87
N SER A 8 11.59 4.32 -19.10
CA SER A 8 12.32 3.07 -19.42
C SER A 8 11.57 1.77 -19.12
N GLY A 9 10.27 1.81 -18.80
CA GLY A 9 9.49 0.62 -18.47
C GLY A 9 9.83 -0.03 -17.13
N LYS A 10 10.19 0.76 -16.10
CA LYS A 10 10.61 0.23 -14.78
C LYS A 10 9.62 -0.75 -14.16
N THR A 11 8.31 -0.51 -14.26
CA THR A 11 7.30 -1.42 -13.70
C THR A 11 7.36 -2.78 -14.37
N PHE A 12 7.46 -2.82 -15.70
CA PHE A 12 7.58 -4.06 -16.45
C PHE A 12 8.87 -4.81 -16.11
N THR A 13 10.00 -4.09 -15.97
CA THR A 13 11.25 -4.70 -15.50
C THR A 13 11.08 -5.36 -14.13
N ILE A 14 10.45 -4.67 -13.17
CA ILE A 14 10.20 -5.22 -11.84
C ILE A 14 9.21 -6.38 -11.87
N ALA A 15 8.18 -6.34 -12.72
CA ALA A 15 7.24 -7.45 -12.91
C ALA A 15 7.97 -8.73 -13.38
N ASN A 16 8.90 -8.64 -14.33
CA ASN A 16 9.69 -9.81 -14.73
C ASN A 16 10.54 -10.36 -13.58
N VAL A 17 11.16 -9.48 -12.78
CA VAL A 17 11.91 -9.92 -11.58
C VAL A 17 11.01 -10.63 -10.58
N ILE A 18 9.78 -10.15 -10.36
CA ILE A 18 8.80 -10.79 -9.48
C ILE A 18 8.43 -12.18 -10.02
N ALA A 19 8.16 -12.29 -11.32
CA ALA A 19 7.81 -13.54 -11.98
C ALA A 19 8.95 -14.57 -11.89
N ASP A 20 10.19 -14.16 -12.15
CA ASP A 20 11.37 -15.02 -12.11
C ASP A 20 11.68 -15.53 -10.70
N LEU A 21 11.55 -14.66 -9.69
CA LEU A 21 11.81 -15.02 -8.31
C LEU A 21 10.67 -15.81 -7.68
N ASN A 22 9.43 -15.63 -8.16
CA ASN A 22 8.22 -16.29 -7.68
C ASN A 22 8.08 -16.26 -6.15
N ARG A 23 8.21 -15.07 -5.56
CA ARG A 23 8.13 -14.83 -4.11
C ARG A 23 7.08 -13.75 -3.80
N PRO A 24 6.38 -13.85 -2.65
CA PRO A 24 5.55 -12.76 -2.16
C PRO A 24 6.35 -11.46 -2.15
N THR A 25 5.81 -10.41 -2.76
CA THR A 25 6.52 -9.15 -2.98
C THR A 25 5.69 -7.97 -2.48
N MET A 26 6.35 -7.02 -1.83
CA MET A 26 5.76 -5.76 -1.43
C MET A 26 6.40 -4.62 -2.24
N VAL A 27 5.58 -3.83 -2.92
CA VAL A 27 6.00 -2.65 -3.68
C VAL A 27 5.59 -1.40 -2.88
N LEU A 28 6.59 -0.72 -2.32
CA LEU A 28 6.36 0.51 -1.55
C LEU A 28 6.40 1.74 -2.46
N ALA A 29 5.29 2.47 -2.49
CA ALA A 29 5.15 3.72 -3.22
C ALA A 29 5.18 4.92 -2.24
N PRO A 30 5.76 6.07 -2.66
CA PRO A 30 5.87 7.26 -1.82
C PRO A 30 4.53 7.96 -1.55
N ASN A 31 3.49 7.70 -2.35
CA ASN A 31 2.18 8.33 -2.19
C ASN A 31 1.05 7.45 -2.75
N LYS A 32 -0.20 7.77 -2.38
CA LYS A 32 -1.41 7.03 -2.79
C LYS A 32 -1.61 7.03 -4.31
N THR A 33 -1.30 8.13 -5.00
CA THR A 33 -1.50 8.25 -6.45
C THR A 33 -0.61 7.27 -7.23
N LEU A 34 0.69 7.24 -6.92
CA LEU A 34 1.61 6.31 -7.56
C LEU A 34 1.34 4.87 -7.13
N ALA A 35 0.90 4.64 -5.89
CA ALA A 35 0.47 3.32 -5.45
C ALA A 35 -0.70 2.80 -6.30
N ALA A 36 -1.72 3.63 -6.53
CA ALA A 36 -2.88 3.26 -7.35
C ALA A 36 -2.49 2.95 -8.80
N GLN A 37 -1.58 3.76 -9.38
CA GLN A 37 -1.05 3.51 -10.72
C GLN A 37 -0.32 2.16 -10.79
N LEU A 38 0.61 1.91 -9.86
CA LEU A 38 1.37 0.66 -9.81
C LEU A 38 0.48 -0.55 -9.56
N TYR A 39 -0.56 -0.41 -8.73
CA TYR A 39 -1.56 -1.46 -8.51
C TYR A 39 -2.27 -1.83 -9.82
N GLY A 40 -2.72 -0.85 -10.61
CA GLY A 40 -3.34 -1.09 -11.91
C GLY A 40 -2.39 -1.76 -12.91
N GLU A 41 -1.14 -1.29 -12.99
CA GLU A 41 -0.12 -1.88 -13.85
C GLU A 41 0.19 -3.34 -13.44
N MET A 42 0.36 -3.61 -12.14
CA MET A 42 0.62 -4.96 -11.64
C MET A 42 -0.57 -5.89 -11.87
N LYS A 43 -1.81 -5.43 -11.69
CA LYS A 43 -3.01 -6.22 -12.03
C LYS A 43 -3.05 -6.59 -13.51
N ALA A 44 -2.64 -5.68 -14.40
CA ALA A 44 -2.56 -5.96 -15.83
C ALA A 44 -1.46 -6.97 -16.19
N PHE A 45 -0.31 -6.92 -15.49
CA PHE A 45 0.77 -7.89 -15.70
C PHE A 45 0.49 -9.26 -15.08
N PHE A 46 -0.29 -9.31 -13.99
CA PHE A 46 -0.56 -10.52 -13.21
C PHE A 46 -2.07 -10.74 -12.97
N PRO A 47 -2.87 -10.99 -14.04
CA PRO A 47 -4.33 -11.06 -13.93
C PRO A 47 -4.83 -12.23 -13.05
N GLU A 48 -4.06 -13.31 -12.96
CA GLU A 48 -4.43 -14.52 -12.21
C GLU A 48 -3.84 -14.58 -10.78
N ASN A 49 -2.94 -13.64 -10.44
CA ASN A 49 -2.28 -13.61 -9.13
C ASN A 49 -2.98 -12.67 -8.14
N ALA A 50 -2.67 -12.83 -6.86
CA ALA A 50 -3.14 -11.94 -5.80
C ALA A 50 -2.35 -10.62 -5.83
N VAL A 51 -2.73 -9.73 -6.73
CA VAL A 51 -2.30 -8.33 -6.68
C VAL A 51 -3.23 -7.57 -5.74
N GLU A 52 -2.67 -7.02 -4.67
CA GLU A 52 -3.41 -6.44 -3.55
C GLU A 52 -2.98 -4.99 -3.30
N TYR A 53 -3.86 -4.21 -2.66
CA TYR A 53 -3.65 -2.79 -2.42
C TYR A 53 -3.70 -2.45 -0.93
N PHE A 54 -2.63 -1.83 -0.42
CA PHE A 54 -2.50 -1.54 1.00
C PHE A 54 -2.05 -0.10 1.27
N VAL A 55 -3.01 0.81 1.40
CA VAL A 55 -2.75 2.22 1.74
C VAL A 55 -3.55 2.62 2.98
N SER A 56 -3.31 3.82 3.51
CA SER A 56 -4.13 4.37 4.59
C SER A 56 -5.59 4.43 4.16
N TYR A 57 -6.46 3.79 4.95
CA TYR A 57 -7.91 3.87 4.80
C TYR A 57 -8.48 5.22 5.23
N TYR A 58 -7.70 6.09 5.88
CA TYR A 58 -8.16 7.43 6.17
C TYR A 58 -8.17 8.29 4.91
N ASP A 59 -9.33 8.84 4.57
CA ASP A 59 -9.49 9.90 3.56
C ASP A 59 -9.14 11.26 4.15
N TYR A 60 -9.47 11.45 5.43
CA TYR A 60 -9.06 12.58 6.25
C TYR A 60 -8.56 12.09 7.61
N TYR A 61 -7.45 12.66 8.09
CA TYR A 61 -6.90 12.33 9.40
C TYR A 61 -6.28 13.58 10.03
N GLN A 62 -6.85 14.00 11.16
CA GLN A 62 -6.32 15.00 12.06
C GLN A 62 -5.88 14.30 13.35
N PRO A 63 -4.59 14.31 13.69
CA PRO A 63 -4.13 13.78 14.96
C PRO A 63 -4.59 14.68 16.11
N GLU A 64 -4.71 14.07 17.29
CA GLU A 64 -4.83 14.82 18.53
C GLU A 64 -3.55 15.64 18.75
N ALA A 65 -3.72 16.91 19.10
CA ALA A 65 -2.59 17.81 19.34
C ALA A 65 -2.91 18.83 20.42
N TYR A 66 -1.90 19.22 21.18
CA TYR A 66 -1.97 20.36 22.07
C TYR A 66 -1.03 21.44 21.56
N VAL A 67 -1.53 22.67 21.44
CA VAL A 67 -0.79 23.85 20.97
C VAL A 67 -0.53 24.78 22.17
N PRO A 68 0.68 24.74 22.76
CA PRO A 68 0.96 25.47 24.00
C PRO A 68 0.84 26.99 23.88
N SER A 69 1.18 27.55 22.71
CA SER A 69 1.17 28.99 22.49
C SER A 69 -0.22 29.61 22.57
N SER A 70 -1.27 28.83 22.30
CA SER A 70 -2.66 29.27 22.31
C SER A 70 -3.50 28.52 23.35
N ASP A 71 -2.87 27.72 24.20
CA ASP A 71 -3.53 26.81 25.15
C ASP A 71 -4.69 26.02 24.52
N THR A 72 -4.48 25.55 23.29
CA THR A 72 -5.55 24.93 22.49
C THR A 72 -5.33 23.45 22.40
N PHE A 73 -6.34 22.69 22.81
CA PHE A 73 -6.42 21.26 22.55
C PHE A 73 -7.22 21.02 21.26
N ILE A 74 -6.62 20.26 20.34
CA ILE A 74 -7.18 19.85 19.06
C ILE A 74 -7.53 18.38 19.19
N GLU A 75 -8.83 18.07 19.18
CA GLU A 75 -9.30 16.68 19.19
C GLU A 75 -8.94 15.97 17.89
N LYS A 76 -8.77 14.65 18.01
CA LYS A 76 -8.65 13.76 16.86
C LYS A 76 -9.96 13.79 16.06
N ASP A 77 -9.84 13.98 14.75
CA ASP A 77 -10.94 13.80 13.81
C ASP A 77 -10.46 13.00 12.61
N ALA A 78 -11.29 12.09 12.10
CA ALA A 78 -10.91 11.24 10.99
C ALA A 78 -12.13 10.72 10.22
N SER A 79 -11.95 10.57 8.91
CA SER A 79 -12.89 9.90 8.03
C SER A 79 -12.24 8.69 7.38
N VAL A 80 -12.95 7.56 7.39
CA VAL A 80 -12.47 6.27 6.89
C VAL A 80 -13.14 5.91 5.57
N ASN A 81 -12.38 5.25 4.71
CA ASN A 81 -12.84 4.69 3.45
C ASN A 81 -13.02 3.18 3.60
N GLU A 82 -14.26 2.73 3.70
CA GLU A 82 -14.61 1.32 3.91
C GLU A 82 -14.09 0.42 2.78
N HIS A 83 -14.07 0.92 1.54
CA HIS A 83 -13.56 0.16 0.41
C HIS A 83 -12.05 -0.10 0.53
N ILE A 84 -11.28 0.92 0.92
CA ILE A 84 -9.84 0.76 1.16
C ILE A 84 -9.58 -0.17 2.35
N GLU A 85 -10.40 -0.13 3.40
CA GLU A 85 -10.25 -1.07 4.51
C GLU A 85 -10.51 -2.52 4.08
N GLN A 86 -11.53 -2.77 3.25
CA GLN A 86 -11.75 -4.08 2.65
C GLN A 86 -10.56 -4.55 1.81
N MET A 87 -9.95 -3.66 1.02
CA MET A 87 -8.75 -4.00 0.25
C MET A 87 -7.56 -4.32 1.16
N ARG A 88 -7.41 -3.66 2.31
CA ARG A 88 -6.36 -3.96 3.29
C ARG A 88 -6.56 -5.34 3.92
N LEU A 89 -7.79 -5.69 4.29
CA LEU A 89 -8.13 -7.02 4.80
C LEU A 89 -7.91 -8.11 3.74
N SER A 90 -8.21 -7.82 2.47
CA SER A 90 -7.88 -8.70 1.35
C SER A 90 -6.36 -8.92 1.25
N ALA A 91 -5.56 -7.85 1.36
CA ALA A 91 -4.11 -7.93 1.29
C ALA A 91 -3.49 -8.77 2.43
N THR A 92 -3.94 -8.58 3.67
CA THR A 92 -3.44 -9.36 4.81
C THR A 92 -3.82 -10.82 4.69
N LYS A 93 -5.07 -11.11 4.31
CA LYS A 93 -5.54 -12.47 4.05
C LYS A 93 -4.73 -13.16 2.94
N ALA A 94 -4.49 -12.47 1.83
CA ALA A 94 -3.72 -13.00 0.71
C ALA A 94 -2.29 -13.38 1.12
N LEU A 95 -1.62 -12.54 1.93
CA LEU A 95 -0.28 -12.84 2.45
C LEU A 95 -0.22 -14.08 3.35
N LEU A 96 -1.31 -14.41 4.04
CA LEU A 96 -1.41 -15.59 4.90
C LEU A 96 -1.78 -16.86 4.12
N GLU A 97 -2.61 -16.73 3.09
CA GLU A 97 -3.20 -17.88 2.38
C GLU A 97 -2.48 -18.25 1.07
N ARG A 98 -1.74 -17.32 0.45
CA ARG A 98 -1.15 -17.48 -0.88
C ARG A 98 0.34 -17.16 -0.92
N ARG A 99 1.05 -17.74 -1.90
CA ARG A 99 2.46 -17.40 -2.19
C ARG A 99 2.62 -16.45 -3.37
N ASP A 100 1.64 -16.38 -4.25
CA ASP A 100 1.67 -15.61 -5.48
C ASP A 100 1.04 -14.22 -5.26
N VAL A 101 1.62 -13.49 -4.31
CA VAL A 101 1.07 -12.21 -3.81
C VAL A 101 2.00 -11.05 -4.17
N VAL A 102 1.42 -9.99 -4.73
CA VAL A 102 2.07 -8.70 -4.93
C VAL A 102 1.25 -7.63 -4.21
N VAL A 103 1.74 -7.12 -3.09
CA VAL A 103 1.09 -6.03 -2.36
C VAL A 103 1.69 -4.71 -2.80
N VAL A 104 0.87 -3.84 -3.41
CA VAL A 104 1.24 -2.45 -3.68
C VAL A 104 0.77 -1.59 -2.52
N ALA A 105 1.72 -0.96 -1.83
CA ALA A 105 1.44 -0.25 -0.60
C ALA A 105 2.06 1.14 -0.56
N SER A 106 1.53 2.02 0.29
CA SER A 106 2.17 3.29 0.61
C SER A 106 2.91 3.22 1.94
N VAL A 107 3.57 4.31 2.35
CA VAL A 107 4.28 4.41 3.63
C VAL A 107 3.38 4.05 4.84
N SER A 108 2.05 4.07 4.72
CA SER A 108 1.16 3.57 5.77
C SER A 108 1.41 2.10 6.15
N ALA A 109 2.08 1.31 5.31
CA ALA A 109 2.38 -0.10 5.56
C ALA A 109 3.32 -0.37 6.74
N ILE A 110 4.10 0.64 7.18
CA ILE A 110 5.00 0.49 8.34
C ILE A 110 4.34 0.88 9.66
N TYR A 111 3.10 1.37 9.63
CA TYR A 111 2.33 1.65 10.84
C TYR A 111 1.70 0.36 11.34
N GLY A 112 1.55 0.24 12.66
CA GLY A 112 1.00 -0.94 13.30
C GLY A 112 -0.35 -1.31 12.69
N LEU A 113 -0.43 -2.52 12.13
CA LEU A 113 -1.69 -3.26 12.16
C LEU A 113 -1.87 -3.77 13.59
N GLY A 114 -3.11 -3.96 14.03
CA GLY A 114 -3.40 -4.65 15.29
C GLY A 114 -2.73 -6.03 15.36
N ASP A 115 -2.75 -6.63 16.55
CA ASP A 115 -2.18 -7.97 16.78
C ASP A 115 -2.77 -8.98 15.78
N PRO A 116 -1.94 -9.73 15.02
CA PRO A 116 -2.43 -10.78 14.12
C PRO A 116 -2.98 -12.01 14.87
N ASP A 117 -2.76 -12.12 16.19
CA ASP A 117 -3.18 -13.23 17.06
C ASP A 117 -4.48 -12.97 17.85
#